data_AF-A0AAE0V294-F1
#
_entry.id   AF-A0AAE0V294-F1
#
_cell.length_a   1.000
_cell.length_b   1.000
_cell.length_c   1.000
_cell.angle_alpha   90.00
_cell.angle_beta   90.00
_cell.angle_gamma   90.00
#
_symmetry.space_group_name_H-M   'P 1'
#
loop_
_entity.id
_entity.type
_entity.pdbx_description
1 polymer ?
#
loop_
_entity_poly.entity_id
_entity_poly.type
_entity_poly.pdbx_seq_one_letter_code
_entity_poly.pdbx_strand_id
1 'polypeptide(L)'
;MEKYRDGQRELHCVFVDLEKAYDRVPREELWYCMRKSGVAEKYVRVVQDMYERSRTVVRCAVGQTEEFKVEVGLHQGSALSPFLFAIVMDQLSEEVRQESPWTMMFADDIVICSESREQVEENLERWRFGLKRRGMKVSRSKTEHMCVNEREGSGTVRLQGEEVKKVHEFKYLGSTVQSNGECGKEPIGALNPKRAVFFAERYEAWDDEAPSCHYSTHYSSAVSTLHWLIRIEPFTTFFLSTNGNKFHHPNRTFSGILRSWRHCQRDTSAVKELIPEFYYLPEMFVNNNGYGLGDRDDGTPVCDVELPAWAKTPEDFVRINRMCSHLRIWALSIGVTCPQASAAPFRAQAAASPDAGKRL
;
A
#
# COMPACT_ATOMS: atom_id res chain seq x y z
N MET A 1 5.74 16.29 9.27
CA MET A 1 7.17 16.28 9.60
C MET A 1 7.79 17.66 9.36
N GLU A 2 7.83 18.16 8.12
CA GLU A 2 8.46 19.45 7.77
C GLU A 2 7.92 20.67 8.56
N LYS A 3 6.60 20.88 8.62
CA LYS A 3 5.99 21.95 9.45
C LYS A 3 6.36 21.86 10.94
N TYR A 4 6.52 20.65 11.46
CA TYR A 4 6.92 20.44 12.85
C TYR A 4 8.40 20.76 13.04
N ARG A 5 9.26 20.30 12.10
CA ARG A 5 10.67 20.67 12.01
C ARG A 5 10.84 22.19 12.05
N ASP A 6 10.22 22.89 11.11
CA ASP A 6 10.39 24.33 10.92
C ASP A 6 9.76 25.13 12.08
N GLY A 7 8.68 24.61 12.67
CA GLY A 7 8.06 25.19 13.88
C GLY A 7 8.73 24.81 15.20
N GLN A 8 9.82 24.04 15.19
CA GLN A 8 10.48 23.49 16.40
C GLN A 8 9.53 22.80 17.40
N ARG A 9 8.49 22.15 16.87
CA ARG A 9 7.49 21.39 17.64
C ARG A 9 7.83 19.91 17.61
N GLU A 10 7.56 19.24 18.72
CA GLU A 10 7.73 17.80 18.84
C GLU A 10 6.65 17.06 18.07
N LEU A 11 7.04 15.96 17.44
CA LEU A 11 6.11 15.05 16.78
C LEU A 11 6.60 13.63 17.00
N HIS A 12 5.77 12.82 17.66
CA HIS A 12 5.98 11.41 17.88
C HIS A 12 5.27 10.63 16.77
N CYS A 13 6.00 9.77 16.07
CA CYS A 13 5.49 8.87 15.04
C CYS A 13 5.78 7.43 15.46
N VAL A 14 4.76 6.58 15.53
CA VAL A 14 4.91 5.15 15.78
C VAL A 14 4.53 4.39 14.51
N PHE A 15 5.48 3.63 13.98
CA PHE A 15 5.31 2.74 12.85
C PHE A 15 4.93 1.37 13.38
N VAL A 16 3.68 0.99 13.18
CA VAL A 16 3.09 -0.25 13.69
C VAL A 16 3.15 -1.31 12.60
N ASP A 17 3.76 -2.45 12.94
CA ASP A 17 3.80 -3.65 12.11
C ASP A 17 2.86 -4.71 12.71
N LEU A 18 2.22 -5.52 11.87
CA LEU A 18 1.30 -6.58 12.30
C LEU A 18 1.98 -7.96 12.22
N GLU A 19 1.85 -8.76 13.28
CA GLU A 19 2.36 -10.14 13.27
C GLU A 19 1.52 -11.00 12.32
N LYS A 20 2.09 -11.42 11.19
CA LYS A 20 1.44 -12.37 10.27
C LYS A 20 0.01 -11.95 9.93
N ALA A 21 -0.15 -10.70 9.49
CA ALA A 21 -1.46 -10.05 9.34
C ALA A 21 -2.49 -10.93 8.62
N TYR A 22 -2.10 -11.52 7.48
CA TYR A 22 -3.00 -12.34 6.67
C TYR A 22 -3.36 -13.66 7.37
N ASP A 23 -2.41 -14.30 8.06
CA ASP A 23 -2.61 -15.61 8.69
C ASP A 23 -3.50 -15.54 9.95
N ARG A 24 -3.68 -14.34 10.51
CA ARG A 24 -4.40 -14.15 11.78
C ARG A 24 -5.87 -13.77 11.63
N VAL A 25 -6.31 -13.31 10.46
CA VAL A 25 -7.68 -12.82 10.28
C VAL A 25 -8.69 -13.96 10.54
N PRO A 26 -9.58 -13.82 11.54
CA PRO A 26 -10.64 -14.80 11.77
C PRO A 26 -11.63 -14.80 10.61
N ARG A 27 -12.03 -15.99 10.14
CA ARG A 27 -12.99 -16.12 9.03
C ARG A 27 -14.34 -15.49 9.32
N GLU A 28 -14.84 -15.65 10.55
CA GLU A 28 -16.09 -15.02 10.98
C GLU A 28 -16.03 -13.49 10.92
N GLU A 29 -14.90 -12.90 11.30
CA GLU A 29 -14.67 -11.46 11.20
C GLU A 29 -14.65 -11.00 9.75
N LEU A 30 -14.04 -11.80 8.86
CA LEU A 30 -14.06 -11.54 7.42
C LEU A 30 -15.49 -11.53 6.86
N TRP A 31 -16.29 -12.55 7.18
CA TRP A 31 -17.68 -12.63 6.71
C TRP A 31 -18.51 -11.45 7.22
N TYR A 32 -18.31 -11.07 8.48
CA TYR A 32 -18.94 -9.91 9.08
C TYR A 32 -18.55 -8.62 8.35
N CYS A 33 -17.26 -8.38 8.13
CA CYS A 33 -16.78 -7.17 7.45
C CYS A 33 -17.27 -7.09 6.01
N MET A 34 -17.29 -8.21 5.26
CA MET A 34 -17.85 -8.24 3.90
C MET A 34 -19.31 -7.78 3.90
N ARG A 35 -20.14 -8.35 4.77
CA ARG A 35 -21.57 -7.99 4.88
C ARG A 35 -21.75 -6.53 5.28
N LYS A 36 -20.99 -6.06 6.27
CA LYS A 36 -21.04 -4.67 6.75
C LYS A 36 -20.62 -3.66 5.68
N SER A 37 -19.66 -4.03 4.83
CA SER A 37 -19.25 -3.24 3.66
C SER A 37 -20.21 -3.34 2.45
N GLY A 38 -21.40 -3.95 2.62
CA GLY A 38 -22.43 -4.02 1.59
C GLY A 38 -22.20 -5.09 0.51
N VAL A 39 -21.28 -6.03 0.74
CA VAL A 39 -21.05 -7.14 -0.20
C VAL A 39 -22.28 -8.04 -0.25
N ALA A 40 -22.81 -8.28 -1.45
CA ALA A 40 -23.98 -9.13 -1.63
C ALA A 40 -23.74 -10.56 -1.12
N GLU A 41 -24.73 -11.12 -0.42
CA GLU A 41 -24.63 -12.42 0.26
C GLU A 41 -24.20 -13.57 -0.66
N LYS A 42 -24.57 -13.51 -1.94
CA LYS A 42 -24.12 -14.51 -2.94
C LYS A 42 -22.59 -14.58 -3.05
N TYR A 43 -21.87 -13.46 -2.97
CA TYR A 43 -20.41 -13.45 -2.98
C TYR A 43 -19.84 -13.82 -1.63
N VAL A 44 -20.48 -13.42 -0.53
CA VAL A 44 -20.06 -13.86 0.81
C VAL A 44 -20.06 -15.39 0.86
N ARG A 45 -21.10 -16.04 0.34
CA ARG A 45 -21.17 -17.52 0.26
C ARG A 45 -20.10 -18.11 -0.64
N VAL A 46 -19.86 -17.55 -1.83
CA VAL A 46 -18.78 -18.03 -2.72
C VAL A 46 -17.42 -17.94 -2.04
N VAL A 47 -17.13 -16.83 -1.34
CA VAL A 47 -15.89 -16.70 -0.58
C VAL A 47 -15.88 -17.67 0.62
N GLN A 48 -16.98 -17.85 1.34
CA GLN A 48 -17.08 -18.86 2.39
C GLN A 48 -16.74 -20.26 1.88
N ASP A 49 -17.30 -20.65 0.74
CA ASP A 49 -17.06 -21.94 0.08
C ASP A 49 -15.59 -22.08 -0.34
N MET A 50 -14.96 -21.01 -0.85
CA MET A 50 -13.53 -21.01 -1.17
C MET A 50 -12.64 -21.31 0.03
N TYR A 51 -13.05 -20.89 1.23
CA TYR A 51 -12.30 -21.09 2.48
C TYR A 51 -12.71 -22.37 3.22
N GLU A 52 -13.87 -22.97 2.90
CA GLU A 52 -14.35 -24.18 3.57
C GLU A 52 -13.41 -25.36 3.32
N ARG A 53 -13.05 -26.10 4.38
CA ARG A 53 -12.20 -27.29 4.32
C ARG A 53 -10.86 -27.09 3.59
N SER A 54 -10.37 -25.85 3.52
CA SER A 54 -9.07 -25.52 2.91
C SER A 54 -7.95 -26.30 3.60
N ARG A 55 -7.08 -26.88 2.78
CA ARG A 55 -5.92 -27.67 3.21
C ARG A 55 -4.68 -27.20 2.46
N THR A 56 -3.55 -27.23 3.15
CA THR A 56 -2.27 -26.75 2.62
C THR A 56 -1.20 -27.82 2.75
N VAL A 57 -0.30 -27.83 1.77
CA VAL A 57 0.96 -28.58 1.78
C VAL A 57 2.11 -27.61 1.52
N VAL A 58 3.23 -27.79 2.22
CA VAL A 58 4.44 -26.98 1.99
C VAL A 58 5.43 -27.80 1.19
N ARG A 59 5.95 -27.24 0.09
CA ARG A 59 7.02 -27.85 -0.69
C ARG A 59 8.37 -27.36 -0.18
N CYS A 60 9.14 -28.25 0.42
CA CYS A 60 10.49 -28.01 0.92
C CYS A 60 11.53 -28.69 0.01
N ALA A 61 12.82 -28.37 0.20
CA ALA A 61 13.92 -28.97 -0.56
C ALA A 61 14.00 -30.51 -0.42
N VAL A 62 13.47 -31.05 0.68
CA VAL A 62 13.47 -32.49 1.00
C VAL A 62 12.17 -33.21 0.60
N GLY A 63 11.18 -32.50 0.02
CA GLY A 63 9.89 -33.08 -0.35
C GLY A 63 8.69 -32.21 0.05
N GLN A 64 7.48 -32.73 -0.13
CA GLN A 64 6.24 -32.10 0.34
C GLN A 64 5.93 -32.53 1.77
N THR A 65 5.42 -31.61 2.59
CA THR A 65 4.92 -31.92 3.93
C THR A 65 3.62 -32.71 3.87
N GLU A 66 3.24 -33.30 4.99
CA GLU A 66 1.87 -33.78 5.20
C GLU A 66 0.86 -32.63 5.06
N GLU A 67 -0.34 -32.99 4.66
CA GLU A 67 -1.45 -32.06 4.48
C GLU A 67 -2.01 -31.64 5.84
N PHE A 68 -2.13 -30.33 6.06
CA PHE A 68 -2.76 -29.78 7.27
C PHE A 68 -3.91 -28.83 6.91
N LYS A 69 -4.91 -28.79 7.80
CA LYS A 69 -6.07 -27.91 7.64
C LYS A 69 -5.71 -26.47 7.97
N VAL A 70 -6.23 -25.54 7.17
CA VAL A 70 -6.15 -24.10 7.45
C VAL A 70 -7.55 -23.65 7.85
N GLU A 71 -7.67 -23.11 9.07
CA GLU A 71 -8.97 -22.69 9.65
C GLU A 71 -9.05 -21.18 9.90
N VAL A 72 -7.91 -20.49 9.85
CA VAL A 72 -7.78 -19.05 10.09
C VAL A 72 -6.93 -18.41 9.00
N GLY A 73 -7.15 -17.12 8.78
CA GLY A 73 -6.37 -16.32 7.86
C GLY A 73 -6.86 -16.35 6.42
N LEU A 74 -6.29 -15.44 5.64
CA LEU A 74 -6.53 -15.26 4.22
C LEU A 74 -5.62 -16.19 3.39
N HIS A 75 -6.07 -16.60 2.20
CA HIS A 75 -5.24 -17.40 1.30
C HIS A 75 -4.07 -16.57 0.75
N GLN A 76 -2.86 -16.79 1.26
CA GLN A 76 -1.68 -16.12 0.75
C GLN A 76 -1.47 -16.42 -0.74
N GLY A 77 -1.22 -15.38 -1.54
CA GLY A 77 -1.07 -15.50 -2.99
C GLY A 77 -2.38 -15.53 -3.79
N SER A 78 -3.54 -15.52 -3.14
CA SER A 78 -4.82 -15.28 -3.83
C SER A 78 -4.97 -13.80 -4.18
N ALA A 79 -5.40 -13.50 -5.41
CA ALA A 79 -5.74 -12.16 -5.86
C ALA A 79 -6.90 -11.52 -5.08
N LEU A 80 -7.73 -12.33 -4.42
CA LEU A 80 -8.84 -11.83 -3.62
C LEU A 80 -8.39 -11.41 -2.21
N SER A 81 -7.31 -12.00 -1.69
CA SER A 81 -6.87 -11.78 -0.30
C SER A 81 -6.49 -10.33 0.01
N PRO A 82 -5.74 -9.58 -0.83
CA PRO A 82 -5.46 -8.17 -0.55
C PRO A 82 -6.71 -7.31 -0.41
N PHE A 83 -7.72 -7.55 -1.27
CA PHE A 83 -8.99 -6.84 -1.20
C PHE A 83 -9.80 -7.21 0.05
N LEU A 84 -9.86 -8.50 0.39
CA LEU A 84 -10.52 -8.98 1.62
C LEU A 84 -9.85 -8.40 2.87
N PHE A 85 -8.51 -8.33 2.87
CA PHE A 85 -7.75 -7.68 3.94
C PHE A 85 -8.07 -6.19 4.02
N ALA A 86 -8.12 -5.48 2.89
CA ALA A 86 -8.49 -4.08 2.83
C ALA A 86 -9.90 -3.83 3.39
N ILE A 87 -10.88 -4.70 3.11
CA ILE A 87 -12.24 -4.61 3.70
C ILE A 87 -12.17 -4.68 5.24
N VAL A 88 -11.40 -5.62 5.79
CA VAL A 88 -11.26 -5.79 7.24
C VAL A 88 -10.57 -4.56 7.85
N MET A 89 -9.51 -4.07 7.22
CA MET A 89 -8.77 -2.89 7.66
C MET A 89 -9.59 -1.61 7.57
N ASP A 90 -10.36 -1.40 6.50
CA ASP A 90 -11.26 -0.26 6.34
C ASP A 90 -12.29 -0.26 7.48
N GLN A 91 -12.94 -1.40 7.73
CA GLN A 91 -13.93 -1.54 8.81
C GLN A 91 -13.32 -1.37 10.21
N LEU A 92 -12.09 -1.83 10.44
CA LEU A 92 -11.38 -1.61 11.70
C LEU A 92 -11.05 -0.13 11.87
N SER A 93 -10.61 0.51 10.79
CA SER A 93 -10.20 1.91 10.84
C SER A 93 -11.36 2.85 11.13
N GLU A 94 -12.58 2.59 10.66
CA GLU A 94 -13.77 3.39 11.00
C GLU A 94 -13.99 3.49 12.52
N GLU A 95 -13.56 2.50 13.30
CA GLU A 95 -13.76 2.47 14.76
C GLU A 95 -12.66 3.17 15.56
N VAL A 96 -11.45 3.26 15.01
CA VAL A 96 -10.23 3.63 15.77
C VAL A 96 -9.49 4.84 15.19
N ARG A 97 -9.70 5.14 13.90
CA ARG A 97 -8.93 6.13 13.15
C ARG A 97 -9.25 7.56 13.60
N GLN A 98 -8.19 8.34 13.81
CA GLN A 98 -8.26 9.80 13.85
C GLN A 98 -8.03 10.37 12.45
N GLU A 99 -8.53 11.57 12.20
CA GLU A 99 -8.33 12.23 10.91
C GLU A 99 -6.84 12.40 10.58
N SER A 100 -6.52 12.45 9.28
CA SER A 100 -5.17 12.77 8.82
C SER A 100 -4.75 14.13 9.38
N PRO A 101 -3.50 14.31 9.87
CA PRO A 101 -2.32 13.44 9.71
C PRO A 101 -2.03 12.51 10.91
N TRP A 102 -2.94 12.42 11.89
CA TRP A 102 -2.71 11.72 13.16
C TRP A 102 -2.72 10.19 13.04
N THR A 103 -3.37 9.66 12.00
CA THR A 103 -3.31 8.24 11.66
C THR A 103 -3.27 8.06 10.15
N MET A 104 -2.15 7.52 9.66
CA MET A 104 -1.94 7.14 8.27
C MET A 104 -1.86 5.62 8.18
N MET A 105 -2.39 5.02 7.11
CA MET A 105 -2.30 3.58 6.91
C MET A 105 -1.84 3.26 5.48
N PHE A 106 -1.38 2.05 5.24
CA PHE A 106 -1.21 1.46 3.93
C PHE A 106 -1.23 -0.05 4.06
N ALA A 107 -2.32 -0.68 3.61
CA ALA A 107 -2.51 -2.12 3.82
C ALA A 107 -2.25 -2.50 5.30
N ASP A 108 -1.11 -3.13 5.59
CA ASP A 108 -0.66 -3.53 6.92
C ASP A 108 0.24 -2.51 7.65
N ASP A 109 0.79 -1.51 6.95
CA ASP A 109 1.61 -0.45 7.53
C ASP A 109 0.72 0.62 8.18
N ILE A 110 0.76 0.77 9.50
CA ILE A 110 0.00 1.80 10.23
C ILE A 110 0.98 2.78 10.86
N VAL A 111 0.77 4.08 10.67
CA VAL A 111 1.56 5.15 11.30
C VAL A 111 0.65 5.99 12.18
N ILE A 112 0.98 6.05 13.46
CA ILE A 112 0.26 6.83 14.45
C ILE A 112 1.12 8.02 14.85
N CYS A 113 0.59 9.22 14.70
CA CYS A 113 1.29 10.47 14.97
C CYS A 113 0.60 11.23 16.12
N SER A 114 1.39 11.85 16.99
CA SER A 114 0.89 12.84 17.95
C SER A 114 1.97 13.81 18.39
N GLU A 115 1.58 14.98 18.88
CA GLU A 115 2.51 15.99 19.41
C GLU A 115 2.96 15.67 20.84
N SER A 116 2.20 14.82 21.56
CA SER A 116 2.51 14.39 22.92
C SER A 116 2.80 12.88 22.95
N ARG A 117 3.78 12.50 23.76
CA ARG A 117 4.08 11.09 24.06
C ARG A 117 2.86 10.37 24.63
N GLU A 118 2.19 10.97 25.60
CA GLU A 118 1.05 10.38 26.30
C GLU A 118 -0.10 10.11 25.32
N GLN A 119 -0.34 11.04 24.40
CA GLN A 119 -1.39 10.90 23.40
C GLN A 119 -1.05 9.84 22.34
N VAL A 120 0.21 9.72 21.91
CA VAL A 120 0.61 8.67 20.98
C VAL A 120 0.54 7.28 21.62
N GLU A 121 0.88 7.16 22.92
CA GLU A 121 0.73 5.92 23.69
C GLU A 121 -0.74 5.51 23.82
N GLU A 122 -1.62 6.45 24.15
CA GLU A 122 -3.05 6.20 24.23
C GLU A 122 -3.61 5.73 22.87
N ASN A 123 -3.24 6.42 21.79
CA ASN A 123 -3.66 6.06 20.44
C ASN A 123 -3.13 4.69 20.02
N LEU A 124 -1.87 4.39 20.32
CA LEU A 124 -1.25 3.09 20.05
C LEU A 124 -1.96 1.96 20.80
N GLU A 125 -2.35 2.19 22.05
CA GLU A 125 -3.12 1.24 22.84
C GLU A 125 -4.54 1.04 22.29
N ARG A 126 -5.23 2.12 21.88
CA ARG A 126 -6.52 2.03 21.18
C ARG A 126 -6.42 1.16 19.91
N TRP A 127 -5.38 1.38 19.10
CA TRP A 127 -5.09 0.55 17.92
C TRP A 127 -4.82 -0.91 18.27
N ARG A 128 -3.99 -1.18 19.29
CA ARG A 128 -3.74 -2.55 19.78
C ARG A 128 -5.04 -3.24 20.17
N PHE A 129 -5.91 -2.56 20.91
CA PHE A 129 -7.19 -3.13 21.33
C PHE A 129 -8.13 -3.38 20.15
N GLY A 130 -8.23 -2.45 19.20
CA GLY A 130 -9.03 -2.60 17.98
C GLY A 130 -8.58 -3.80 17.14
N LEU A 131 -7.26 -3.91 16.88
CA LEU A 131 -6.66 -5.05 16.19
C LEU A 131 -6.92 -6.37 16.92
N LYS A 132 -6.71 -6.39 18.24
CA LYS A 132 -6.91 -7.60 19.06
C LYS A 132 -8.35 -8.11 19.03
N ARG A 133 -9.34 -7.21 19.06
CA ARG A 133 -10.77 -7.58 18.97
C ARG A 133 -11.10 -8.30 17.67
N ARG A 134 -10.39 -7.98 16.59
CA ARG A 134 -10.54 -8.57 15.25
C ARG A 134 -9.53 -9.67 14.95
N GLY A 135 -8.90 -10.24 15.99
CA GLY A 135 -7.96 -11.36 15.88
C GLY A 135 -6.55 -11.02 15.38
N MET A 136 -6.26 -9.75 15.09
CA MET A 136 -4.94 -9.29 14.67
C MET A 136 -4.08 -8.88 15.87
N LYS A 137 -2.75 -8.87 15.67
CA LYS A 137 -1.80 -8.56 16.74
C LYS A 137 -0.67 -7.67 16.24
N VAL A 138 -0.34 -6.66 17.03
CA VAL A 138 0.83 -5.79 16.80
C VAL A 138 2.13 -6.54 17.08
N SER A 139 3.10 -6.38 16.19
CA SER A 139 4.44 -6.95 16.25
C SER A 139 5.38 -6.06 17.05
N ARG A 140 5.51 -6.35 18.35
CA ARG A 140 6.29 -5.53 19.27
C ARG A 140 7.75 -5.35 18.87
N SER A 141 8.35 -6.37 18.26
CA SER A 141 9.75 -6.36 17.83
C SER A 141 10.00 -5.56 16.54
N LYS A 142 8.95 -5.33 15.75
CA LYS A 142 9.03 -4.60 14.47
C LYS A 142 8.37 -3.23 14.53
N THR A 143 7.55 -2.96 15.54
CA THR A 143 7.00 -1.64 15.81
C THR A 143 8.12 -0.72 16.30
N GLU A 144 8.26 0.44 15.66
CA GLU A 144 9.33 1.39 15.92
C GLU A 144 8.77 2.79 16.18
N HIS A 145 9.43 3.55 17.05
CA HIS A 145 9.07 4.92 17.44
C HIS A 145 10.12 5.90 16.91
N MET A 146 9.68 6.96 16.26
CA MET A 146 10.52 8.09 15.85
C MET A 146 9.97 9.38 16.47
N CYS A 147 10.86 10.28 16.88
CA CYS A 147 10.51 11.59 17.39
C CYS A 147 11.23 12.66 16.58
N VAL A 148 10.49 13.64 16.06
CA VAL A 148 11.04 14.83 15.40
C VAL A 148 11.16 15.96 16.41
N ASN A 149 12.28 16.69 16.35
CA ASN A 149 12.62 17.79 17.27
C ASN A 149 12.59 17.41 18.76
N GLU A 150 13.09 16.21 19.08
CA GLU A 150 13.15 15.71 20.44
C GLU A 150 13.81 16.70 21.41
N ARG A 151 13.14 16.95 22.54
CA ARG A 151 13.62 17.79 23.64
C ARG A 151 14.18 16.94 24.78
N GLU A 152 14.95 17.55 25.67
CA GLU A 152 15.39 16.87 26.90
C GLU A 152 14.15 16.55 27.77
N GLY A 153 13.78 15.26 27.85
CA GLY A 153 12.67 14.78 28.66
C GLY A 153 11.50 14.11 27.90
N SER A 154 11.53 14.07 26.56
CA SER A 154 10.45 13.48 25.74
C SER A 154 10.24 11.98 25.97
N GLY A 155 11.26 11.29 26.50
CA GLY A 155 11.21 9.89 26.88
C GLY A 155 10.99 8.92 25.72
N THR A 156 10.69 7.67 26.07
CA THR A 156 10.38 6.57 25.14
C THR A 156 8.89 6.23 25.22
N VAL A 157 8.29 5.99 24.04
CA VAL A 157 6.89 5.54 23.93
C VAL A 157 6.79 4.09 24.41
N ARG A 158 5.73 3.77 25.15
CA ARG A 158 5.48 2.42 25.67
C ARG A 158 4.28 1.75 25.01
N LEU A 159 4.42 0.45 24.76
CA LEU A 159 3.35 -0.43 24.31
C LEU A 159 3.22 -1.57 25.32
N GLN A 160 2.06 -1.67 25.97
CA GLN A 160 1.80 -2.60 27.07
C GLN A 160 2.76 -2.45 28.26
N GLY A 161 3.23 -1.22 28.50
CA GLY A 161 4.13 -0.90 29.60
C GLY A 161 5.62 -1.14 29.35
N GLU A 162 6.02 -1.70 28.20
CA GLU A 162 7.43 -1.78 27.82
C GLU A 162 7.75 -0.83 26.67
N GLU A 163 9.01 -0.44 26.58
CA GLU A 163 9.47 0.59 25.64
C GLU A 163 9.49 0.08 24.20
N VAL A 164 8.96 0.90 23.29
CA VAL A 164 9.03 0.69 21.85
C VAL A 164 10.42 1.11 21.38
N LYS A 165 11.01 0.34 20.46
CA LYS A 165 12.33 0.62 19.91
C LYS A 165 12.34 2.00 19.24
N LYS A 166 13.20 2.89 19.72
CA LYS A 166 13.37 4.23 19.15
C LYS A 166 14.34 4.21 17.97
N VAL A 167 14.00 4.91 16.89
CA VAL A 167 14.79 5.00 15.66
C VAL A 167 14.87 6.45 15.15
N HIS A 168 15.98 6.77 14.49
CA HIS A 168 16.21 8.08 13.84
C HIS A 168 15.89 8.05 12.34
N GLU A 169 15.82 6.87 11.75
CA GLU A 169 15.41 6.67 10.37
C GLU A 169 14.48 5.45 10.28
N PHE A 170 13.46 5.56 9.43
CA PHE A 170 12.54 4.47 9.16
C PHE A 170 12.25 4.38 7.66
N LYS A 171 12.24 3.16 7.12
CA LYS A 171 11.88 2.94 5.72
C LYS A 171 10.37 2.73 5.60
N TYR A 172 9.65 3.79 5.25
CA TYR A 172 8.20 3.77 5.03
C TYR A 172 7.89 3.80 3.53
N LEU A 173 7.14 2.80 3.04
CA LEU A 173 6.68 2.73 1.64
C LEU A 173 7.77 2.92 0.58
N GLY A 174 8.97 2.42 0.87
CA GLY A 174 10.12 2.53 -0.05
C GLY A 174 10.91 3.83 0.04
N SER A 175 10.44 4.82 0.79
CA SER A 175 11.16 6.06 1.14
C SER A 175 11.74 5.97 2.55
N THR A 176 12.88 6.63 2.78
CA THR A 176 13.49 6.72 4.12
C THR A 176 13.05 8.02 4.74
N VAL A 177 12.37 7.96 5.88
CA VAL A 177 11.94 9.12 6.67
C VAL A 177 12.88 9.25 7.85
N GLN A 178 13.43 10.43 8.08
CA GLN A 178 14.38 10.70 9.15
C GLN A 178 13.80 11.63 10.23
N SER A 179 14.34 11.53 11.45
CA SER A 179 13.93 12.32 12.61
C SER A 179 14.27 13.81 12.49
N ASN A 180 15.19 14.16 11.59
CA ASN A 180 15.49 15.55 11.20
C ASN A 180 14.47 16.11 10.19
N GLY A 181 13.45 15.33 9.80
CA GLY A 181 12.41 15.71 8.84
C GLY A 181 12.80 15.54 7.37
N GLU A 182 14.01 15.05 7.06
CA GLU A 182 14.41 14.75 5.69
C GLU A 182 13.76 13.44 5.19
N CYS A 183 13.44 13.41 3.90
CA CYS A 183 12.92 12.22 3.23
C CYS A 183 13.84 11.86 2.05
N GLY A 184 14.48 10.69 2.11
CA GLY A 184 15.52 10.30 1.16
C GLY A 184 15.03 9.92 -0.24
N LYS A 185 13.70 9.87 -0.48
CA LYS A 185 13.10 9.68 -1.80
C LYS A 185 11.78 10.45 -1.90
N GLU A 186 11.64 11.20 -3.00
CA GLU A 186 10.45 11.97 -3.32
C GLU A 186 9.21 11.06 -3.41
N PRO A 187 8.14 11.30 -2.63
CA PRO A 187 6.88 10.59 -2.79
C PRO A 187 6.33 10.79 -4.21
N ILE A 188 5.43 9.93 -4.69
CA ILE A 188 4.85 10.02 -6.05
C ILE A 188 4.38 11.45 -6.35
N GLY A 189 3.74 12.10 -5.37
CA GLY A 189 3.29 13.49 -5.42
C GLY A 189 4.37 14.54 -5.71
N ALA A 190 5.62 14.29 -5.30
CA ALA A 190 6.78 15.17 -5.48
C ALA A 190 7.59 14.87 -6.77
N LEU A 191 7.36 13.73 -7.44
CA LEU A 191 8.06 13.35 -8.69
C LEU A 191 7.86 14.35 -9.86
N ASN A 192 6.85 15.23 -9.76
CA ASN A 192 6.61 16.30 -10.73
C ASN A 192 6.89 17.65 -10.05
N PRO A 193 7.95 18.38 -10.44
CA PRO A 193 8.36 19.63 -9.78
C PRO A 193 7.27 20.69 -9.74
N LYS A 194 6.45 20.80 -10.80
CA LYS A 194 5.31 21.75 -10.82
C LYS A 194 4.22 21.38 -9.83
N ARG A 195 4.10 20.09 -9.49
CA ARG A 195 3.12 19.57 -8.54
C ARG A 195 3.62 19.66 -7.11
N ALA A 196 4.93 19.46 -6.88
CA ALA A 196 5.54 19.74 -5.59
C ALA A 196 5.27 21.18 -5.16
N VAL A 197 5.41 22.15 -6.08
CA VAL A 197 5.06 23.56 -5.85
C VAL A 197 3.56 23.72 -5.55
N PHE A 198 2.66 23.14 -6.34
CA PHE A 198 1.21 23.24 -6.08
C PHE A 198 0.81 22.66 -4.71
N PHE A 199 1.36 21.51 -4.32
CA PHE A 199 1.06 20.92 -3.01
C PHE A 199 1.70 21.69 -1.87
N ALA A 200 2.88 22.30 -2.07
CA ALA A 200 3.51 23.22 -1.12
C ALA A 200 2.67 24.49 -0.94
N GLU A 201 2.25 25.14 -2.04
CA GLU A 201 1.37 26.33 -2.01
C GLU A 201 0.02 26.01 -1.33
N ARG A 202 -0.57 24.85 -1.63
CA ARG A 202 -1.81 24.41 -0.97
C ARG A 202 -1.61 24.11 0.52
N TYR A 203 -0.44 23.61 0.89
CA TYR A 203 -0.07 23.34 2.28
C TYR A 203 0.13 24.62 3.08
N GLU A 204 0.72 25.64 2.46
CA GLU A 204 0.95 26.97 3.03
C GLU A 204 -0.34 27.80 3.13
N ALA A 205 -1.25 27.66 2.17
CA ALA A 205 -2.54 28.38 2.14
C ALA A 205 -3.66 27.70 2.95
N TRP A 206 -3.33 26.71 3.78
CA TRP A 206 -4.31 25.91 4.53
C TRP A 206 -4.75 26.61 5.81
N ASP A 207 -6.07 26.72 6.02
CA ASP A 207 -6.68 27.42 7.16
C ASP A 207 -6.51 26.63 8.49
N ASP A 208 -6.37 27.32 9.61
CA ASP A 208 -5.91 26.76 10.90
C ASP A 208 -6.95 25.84 11.60
N GLU A 209 -8.16 25.72 11.07
CA GLU A 209 -9.24 24.90 11.66
C GLU A 209 -9.06 23.38 11.44
N ALA A 210 -8.23 22.95 10.48
CA ALA A 210 -7.92 21.54 10.22
C ALA A 210 -6.43 21.34 9.95
N PRO A 211 -5.79 20.26 10.44
CA PRO A 211 -4.36 20.07 10.25
C PRO A 211 -4.02 19.90 8.76
N SER A 212 -3.12 20.77 8.29
CA SER A 212 -2.73 20.86 6.90
C SER A 212 -2.14 19.54 6.39
N CYS A 213 -2.62 19.08 5.23
CA CYS A 213 -2.18 17.84 4.60
C CYS A 213 -1.84 18.07 3.12
N HIS A 214 -0.79 17.41 2.62
CA HIS A 214 -0.40 17.49 1.21
C HIS A 214 -1.36 16.71 0.29
N TYR A 215 -1.99 15.65 0.82
CA TYR A 215 -2.95 14.82 0.08
C TYR A 215 -4.18 14.58 0.94
N SER A 216 -5.36 14.98 0.45
CA SER A 216 -6.66 14.73 1.10
C SER A 216 -7.26 13.37 0.75
N THR A 217 -6.58 12.60 -0.10
CA THR A 217 -7.02 11.29 -0.61
C THR A 217 -5.98 10.22 -0.27
N HIS A 218 -6.45 9.04 0.15
CA HIS A 218 -5.60 7.93 0.54
C HIS A 218 -5.17 7.12 -0.69
N TYR A 219 -3.90 6.73 -0.77
CA TYR A 219 -3.27 6.09 -1.93
C TYR A 219 -3.59 4.59 -2.07
N SER A 220 -4.06 3.97 -0.98
CA SER A 220 -4.55 2.59 -0.92
C SER A 220 -5.93 2.54 -0.27
N SER A 221 -6.95 2.11 -1.00
CA SER A 221 -8.31 1.97 -0.50
C SER A 221 -9.02 0.81 -1.20
N ALA A 222 -10.05 0.24 -0.57
CA ALA A 222 -10.89 -0.77 -1.23
C ALA A 222 -11.41 -0.25 -2.59
N VAL A 223 -11.81 1.02 -2.65
CA VAL A 223 -12.28 1.69 -3.90
C VAL A 223 -11.18 1.74 -4.97
N SER A 224 -9.92 2.02 -4.58
CA SER A 224 -8.80 2.03 -5.52
C SER A 224 -8.50 0.63 -6.06
N THR A 225 -8.62 -0.40 -5.22
CA THR A 225 -8.47 -1.80 -5.64
C THR A 225 -9.57 -2.21 -6.62
N LEU A 226 -10.83 -1.87 -6.33
CA LEU A 226 -11.96 -2.11 -7.22
C LEU A 226 -11.81 -1.39 -8.57
N HIS A 227 -11.26 -0.18 -8.56
CA HIS A 227 -10.99 0.58 -9.77
C HIS A 227 -9.96 -0.12 -10.68
N TRP A 228 -8.90 -0.69 -10.12
CA TRP A 228 -7.89 -1.44 -10.87
C TRP A 228 -8.43 -2.78 -11.40
N LEU A 229 -9.24 -3.48 -10.61
CA LEU A 229 -9.73 -4.83 -10.90
C LEU A 229 -11.13 -4.86 -11.52
N ILE A 230 -11.62 -3.73 -12.03
CA ILE A 230 -12.99 -3.57 -12.56
C ILE A 230 -13.40 -4.60 -13.63
N ARG A 231 -12.45 -5.27 -14.28
CA ARG A 231 -12.67 -6.27 -15.33
C ARG A 231 -12.78 -7.72 -14.81
N ILE A 232 -12.50 -7.96 -13.53
CA ILE A 232 -12.50 -9.30 -12.93
C ILE A 232 -13.62 -9.41 -11.89
N GLU A 233 -14.37 -10.50 -11.91
CA GLU A 233 -15.26 -10.84 -10.80
C GLU A 233 -14.47 -11.46 -9.63
N PRO A 234 -14.86 -11.20 -8.36
CA PRO A 234 -16.08 -10.52 -7.92
C PRO A 234 -15.96 -8.97 -7.84
N PHE A 235 -14.82 -8.40 -8.22
CA PHE A 235 -14.52 -6.97 -8.05
C PHE A 235 -15.42 -6.07 -8.89
N THR A 236 -15.79 -6.49 -10.11
CA THR A 236 -16.78 -5.78 -10.92
C THR A 236 -18.07 -5.58 -10.15
N THR A 237 -18.61 -6.64 -9.54
CA THR A 237 -19.87 -6.52 -8.82
C THR A 237 -19.74 -5.67 -7.56
N PHE A 238 -18.64 -5.80 -6.82
CA PHE A 238 -18.39 -4.96 -5.63
C PHE A 238 -18.28 -3.47 -6.00
N PHE A 239 -17.66 -3.18 -7.14
CA PHE A 239 -17.60 -1.83 -7.68
C PHE A 239 -18.99 -1.30 -8.03
N LEU A 240 -19.82 -2.12 -8.69
CA LEU A 240 -21.18 -1.72 -9.06
C LEU A 240 -22.04 -1.48 -7.82
N SER A 241 -21.95 -2.33 -6.79
CA SER A 241 -22.72 -2.16 -5.56
C SER A 241 -22.39 -0.87 -4.82
N THR A 242 -21.12 -0.45 -4.84
CA THR A 242 -20.70 0.80 -4.18
C THR A 242 -21.03 2.05 -5.01
N ASN A 243 -21.27 1.90 -6.31
CA ASN A 243 -21.54 3.02 -7.24
C ASN A 243 -22.97 3.03 -7.81
N GLY A 244 -23.96 2.55 -7.03
CA GLY A 244 -25.37 2.59 -7.43
C GLY A 244 -25.70 1.77 -8.67
N ASN A 245 -25.05 0.61 -8.82
CA ASN A 245 -25.15 -0.32 -9.95
C ASN A 245 -24.77 0.28 -11.31
N LYS A 246 -23.83 1.24 -11.32
CA LYS A 246 -23.33 1.85 -12.55
C LYS A 246 -21.80 1.83 -12.60
N PHE A 247 -21.27 1.69 -13.80
CA PHE A 247 -19.85 1.95 -14.05
C PHE A 247 -19.55 3.44 -13.88
N HIS A 248 -18.28 3.78 -13.57
CA HIS A 248 -17.83 5.16 -13.61
C HIS A 248 -17.89 5.73 -15.02
N HIS A 249 -17.84 7.06 -15.10
CA HIS A 249 -17.65 7.76 -16.36
C HIS A 249 -16.44 7.17 -17.13
N PRO A 250 -16.55 6.86 -18.43
CA PRO A 250 -15.52 6.16 -19.20
C PRO A 250 -14.12 6.81 -19.12
N ASN A 251 -14.08 8.15 -19.08
CA ASN A 251 -12.82 8.89 -18.90
C ASN A 251 -12.10 8.70 -17.55
N ARG A 252 -12.85 8.31 -16.51
CA ARG A 252 -12.34 8.03 -15.16
C ARG A 252 -12.10 6.54 -14.94
N THR A 253 -12.62 5.68 -15.81
CA THR A 253 -12.41 4.22 -15.76
C THR A 253 -10.98 3.88 -16.17
N PHE A 254 -10.37 2.92 -15.47
CA PHE A 254 -9.04 2.44 -15.79
C PHE A 254 -9.04 1.87 -17.21
N SER A 255 -8.39 2.55 -18.15
CA SER A 255 -8.41 2.21 -19.58
C SER A 255 -7.04 2.14 -20.24
N GLY A 256 -5.98 2.58 -19.56
CA GLY A 256 -4.62 2.49 -20.10
C GLY A 256 -3.54 2.74 -19.06
N ILE A 257 -2.43 2.02 -19.15
CA ILE A 257 -1.31 2.12 -18.21
C ILE A 257 -0.69 3.52 -18.24
N LEU A 258 -0.34 4.00 -19.43
CA LEU A 258 0.29 5.32 -19.59
C LEU A 258 -0.67 6.46 -19.20
N ARG A 259 -1.97 6.27 -19.48
CA ARG A 259 -3.01 7.24 -19.11
C ARG A 259 -3.16 7.33 -17.60
N SER A 260 -3.29 6.19 -16.91
CA SER A 260 -3.37 6.15 -15.45
C SER A 260 -2.12 6.72 -14.79
N TRP A 261 -0.93 6.42 -15.32
CA TRP A 261 0.32 7.00 -14.85
C TRP A 261 0.32 8.54 -14.98
N ARG A 262 -0.02 9.07 -16.16
CA ARG A 262 -0.11 10.52 -16.40
C ARG A 262 -1.14 11.18 -15.50
N HIS A 263 -2.28 10.51 -15.27
CA HIS A 263 -3.31 11.00 -14.36
C HIS A 263 -2.78 11.07 -12.92
N CYS A 264 -2.08 10.02 -12.46
CA CYS A 264 -1.43 10.00 -11.14
C CYS A 264 -0.27 11.02 -11.01
N GLN A 265 0.20 11.63 -12.10
CA GLN A 265 1.19 12.71 -12.10
C GLN A 265 0.59 14.12 -12.21
N ARG A 266 -0.68 14.25 -12.65
CA ARG A 266 -1.30 15.54 -13.01
C ARG A 266 -2.49 15.91 -12.13
N ASP A 267 -3.28 14.94 -11.68
CA ASP A 267 -4.45 15.16 -10.84
C ASP A 267 -4.04 15.19 -9.36
N THR A 268 -4.56 16.16 -8.62
CA THR A 268 -4.25 16.43 -7.21
C THR A 268 -5.00 15.49 -6.26
N SER A 269 -6.01 14.79 -6.77
CA SER A 269 -6.84 13.81 -6.05
C SER A 269 -6.48 12.34 -6.35
N ALA A 270 -5.55 12.09 -7.27
CA ALA A 270 -5.25 10.75 -7.77
C ALA A 270 -3.83 10.28 -7.38
N VAL A 271 -3.60 10.07 -6.09
CA VAL A 271 -2.38 9.42 -5.58
C VAL A 271 -2.51 7.90 -5.57
N LYS A 272 -3.05 7.27 -6.61
CA LYS A 272 -3.27 5.81 -6.61
C LYS A 272 -1.95 5.06 -6.73
N GLU A 273 -1.64 4.19 -5.77
CA GLU A 273 -0.54 3.24 -5.91
C GLU A 273 -0.98 1.97 -6.63
N LEU A 274 0.01 1.21 -7.10
CA LEU A 274 -0.23 -0.08 -7.73
C LEU A 274 -0.50 -1.14 -6.67
N ILE A 275 -1.41 -2.04 -7.02
CA ILE A 275 -1.72 -3.23 -6.24
C ILE A 275 -0.82 -4.41 -6.65
N PRO A 276 -0.62 -5.42 -5.79
CA PRO A 276 0.20 -6.60 -6.10
C PRO A 276 -0.15 -7.30 -7.42
N GLU A 277 -1.40 -7.22 -7.86
CA GLU A 277 -1.93 -7.87 -9.07
C GLU A 277 -1.21 -7.40 -10.35
N PHE A 278 -0.65 -6.19 -10.36
CA PHE A 278 0.19 -5.68 -11.47
C PHE A 278 1.44 -6.54 -11.76
N TYR A 279 1.82 -7.41 -10.83
CA TYR A 279 3.04 -8.22 -10.89
C TYR A 279 2.77 -9.71 -11.12
N TYR A 280 1.51 -10.14 -11.16
CA TYR A 280 1.20 -11.56 -11.38
C TYR A 280 -0.14 -11.87 -12.05
N LEU A 281 -1.07 -10.90 -12.24
CA LEU A 281 -2.44 -11.14 -12.70
C LEU A 281 -2.72 -10.44 -14.05
N PRO A 282 -2.37 -11.06 -15.20
CA PRO A 282 -2.58 -10.46 -16.52
C PRO A 282 -4.06 -10.23 -16.88
N GLU A 283 -4.96 -11.03 -16.32
CA GLU A 283 -6.40 -11.01 -16.59
C GLU A 283 -7.04 -9.65 -16.25
N MET A 284 -6.43 -8.86 -15.35
CA MET A 284 -6.97 -7.55 -14.95
C MET A 284 -6.94 -6.54 -16.10
N PHE A 285 -6.12 -6.79 -17.12
CA PHE A 285 -5.96 -5.92 -18.28
C PHE A 285 -6.90 -6.29 -19.44
N VAL A 286 -7.64 -7.39 -19.33
CA VAL A 286 -8.51 -7.91 -20.40
C VAL A 286 -9.97 -7.89 -19.98
N ASN A 287 -10.85 -7.37 -20.83
CA ASN A 287 -12.29 -7.37 -20.64
C ASN A 287 -12.92 -8.70 -21.10
N ASN A 288 -12.49 -9.81 -20.50
CA ASN A 288 -12.93 -11.14 -20.90
C ASN A 288 -14.44 -11.37 -20.69
N ASN A 289 -15.06 -10.59 -19.80
CA ASN A 289 -16.48 -10.65 -19.48
C ASN A 289 -17.35 -9.78 -20.41
N GLY A 290 -16.75 -9.03 -21.36
CA GLY A 290 -17.49 -8.23 -22.33
C GLY A 290 -18.29 -7.06 -21.72
N TYR A 291 -17.79 -6.43 -20.65
CA TYR A 291 -18.48 -5.34 -20.00
C TYR A 291 -18.59 -4.10 -20.89
N GLY A 292 -19.78 -3.47 -20.89
CA GLY A 292 -20.02 -2.18 -21.54
C GLY A 292 -19.49 -1.03 -20.70
N LEU A 293 -18.19 -0.74 -20.81
CA LEU A 293 -17.51 0.31 -20.05
C LEU A 293 -17.67 1.72 -20.66
N GLY A 294 -18.39 1.83 -21.77
CA GLY A 294 -18.75 3.07 -22.46
C GLY A 294 -17.63 3.67 -23.31
N ASP A 295 -17.95 4.79 -23.96
CA ASP A 295 -17.04 5.53 -24.83
C ASP A 295 -16.52 6.77 -24.12
N ARG A 296 -15.23 7.05 -24.31
CA ARG A 296 -14.59 8.26 -23.80
C ARG A 296 -15.06 9.47 -24.62
N ASP A 297 -14.85 10.67 -24.07
CA ASP A 297 -15.19 11.93 -24.79
C ASP A 297 -14.45 12.06 -26.13
N ASP A 298 -13.31 11.37 -26.29
CA ASP A 298 -12.55 11.29 -27.56
C ASP A 298 -13.10 10.26 -28.56
N GLY A 299 -14.22 9.60 -28.23
CA GLY A 299 -14.85 8.56 -29.03
C GLY A 299 -14.15 7.19 -28.97
N THR A 300 -13.08 7.04 -28.20
CA THR A 300 -12.46 5.73 -28.04
C THR A 300 -13.29 4.85 -27.09
N PRO A 301 -13.66 3.63 -27.48
CA PRO A 301 -14.35 2.71 -26.58
C PRO A 301 -13.43 2.23 -25.46
N VAL A 302 -13.96 2.13 -24.24
CA VAL A 302 -13.25 1.49 -23.12
C VAL A 302 -13.53 -0.01 -23.15
N CYS A 303 -12.48 -0.81 -23.33
CA CYS A 303 -12.55 -2.27 -23.32
C CYS A 303 -11.33 -2.84 -22.58
N ASP A 304 -10.42 -3.51 -23.28
CA ASP A 304 -9.11 -3.91 -22.74
C ASP A 304 -8.29 -2.69 -22.32
N VAL A 305 -7.35 -2.90 -21.38
CA VAL A 305 -6.45 -1.84 -20.93
C VAL A 305 -5.36 -1.62 -21.98
N GLU A 306 -5.20 -0.37 -22.41
CA GLU A 306 -4.12 0.04 -23.29
C GLU A 306 -2.75 -0.19 -22.61
N LEU A 307 -1.98 -1.15 -23.16
CA LEU A 307 -0.65 -1.50 -22.67
C LEU A 307 0.44 -0.59 -23.27
N PRO A 308 1.60 -0.45 -22.60
CA PRO A 308 2.76 0.22 -23.19
C PRO A 308 3.24 -0.49 -24.45
N ALA A 309 3.83 0.25 -25.40
CA ALA A 309 4.28 -0.29 -26.69
C ALA A 309 5.28 -1.47 -26.60
N TRP A 310 5.98 -1.62 -25.47
CA TRP A 310 6.92 -2.72 -25.23
C TRP A 310 6.23 -4.02 -24.77
N ALA A 311 4.97 -3.96 -24.31
CA ALA A 311 4.20 -5.13 -23.90
C ALA A 311 3.22 -5.49 -25.02
N LYS A 312 3.45 -6.64 -25.67
CA LYS A 312 2.57 -7.12 -26.73
C LYS A 312 1.29 -7.76 -26.17
N THR A 313 1.40 -8.37 -25.00
CA THR A 313 0.29 -9.01 -24.30
C THR A 313 0.28 -8.62 -22.81
N PRO A 314 -0.85 -8.79 -22.11
CA PRO A 314 -0.92 -8.62 -20.66
C PRO A 314 0.09 -9.48 -19.89
N GLU A 315 0.36 -10.70 -20.35
CA GLU A 315 1.36 -11.60 -19.75
C GLU A 315 2.78 -11.02 -19.90
N ASP A 316 3.11 -10.45 -21.06
CA ASP A 316 4.38 -9.76 -21.27
C ASP A 316 4.53 -8.56 -20.33
N PHE A 317 3.46 -7.77 -20.16
CA PHE A 317 3.44 -6.65 -19.22
C PHE A 317 3.75 -7.11 -17.80
N VAL A 318 3.01 -8.11 -17.31
CA VAL A 318 3.16 -8.67 -15.97
C VAL A 318 4.54 -9.30 -15.76
N ARG A 319 5.02 -10.09 -16.72
CA ARG A 319 6.33 -10.74 -16.67
C ARG A 319 7.46 -9.72 -16.52
N ILE A 320 7.42 -8.65 -17.30
CA ILE A 320 8.44 -7.58 -17.24
C ILE A 320 8.35 -6.82 -15.91
N ASN A 321 7.15 -6.48 -15.44
CA ASN A 321 6.98 -5.83 -14.13
C ASN A 321 7.51 -6.68 -12.98
N ARG A 322 7.30 -8.01 -13.03
CA ARG A 322 7.84 -8.95 -12.04
C ARG A 322 9.37 -9.03 -12.06
N MET A 323 10.00 -8.87 -13.23
CA MET A 323 11.46 -8.78 -13.34
C MET A 323 11.98 -7.43 -12.80
N CYS A 324 11.29 -6.34 -13.08
CA CYS A 324 11.66 -5.00 -12.62
C CYS A 324 11.47 -4.82 -11.10
N SER A 325 10.51 -5.50 -10.48
CA SER A 325 10.32 -5.47 -9.02
C SER A 325 11.52 -6.05 -8.26
N HIS A 326 12.15 -7.08 -8.81
CA HIS A 326 13.38 -7.67 -8.25
C HIS A 326 14.62 -6.78 -8.44
N LEU A 327 14.60 -5.89 -9.45
CA LEU A 327 15.71 -5.00 -9.79
C LEU A 327 15.63 -3.62 -9.14
N ARG A 328 14.55 -3.28 -8.39
CA ARG A 328 14.32 -1.93 -7.81
C ARG A 328 14.36 -0.77 -8.83
N ILE A 329 14.03 -1.04 -10.10
CA ILE A 329 14.01 -0.05 -11.19
C ILE A 329 12.55 0.22 -11.56
N TRP A 330 11.88 1.07 -10.78
CA TRP A 330 10.44 1.34 -10.98
C TRP A 330 10.16 2.64 -11.74
N ALA A 331 10.92 3.71 -11.47
CA ALA A 331 10.74 4.99 -12.16
C ALA A 331 11.06 4.94 -13.67
N LEU A 332 11.91 3.99 -14.11
CA LEU A 332 12.33 3.84 -15.51
C LEU A 332 11.42 2.92 -16.35
N SER A 333 10.65 2.01 -15.74
CA SER A 333 9.86 1.03 -16.51
C SER A 333 8.56 1.62 -17.06
N ILE A 334 7.95 2.57 -16.34
CA ILE A 334 6.73 3.27 -16.78
C ILE A 334 7.08 4.48 -17.66
N GLY A 335 8.24 5.10 -17.42
CA GLY A 335 8.81 6.17 -18.23
C GLY A 335 9.68 5.64 -19.35
N VAL A 336 9.07 5.23 -20.47
CA VAL A 336 9.68 5.21 -21.82
C VAL A 336 11.18 4.86 -21.85
N THR A 337 11.53 3.57 -21.77
CA THR A 337 12.60 2.94 -22.59
C THR A 337 12.72 1.45 -22.25
N CYS A 338 12.92 0.63 -23.28
CA CYS A 338 13.16 -0.80 -23.18
C CYS A 338 14.43 -1.08 -22.32
N PRO A 339 14.42 -2.06 -21.39
CA PRO A 339 15.62 -2.43 -20.61
C PRO A 339 16.75 -3.08 -21.43
N GLN A 340 16.62 -3.18 -22.76
CA GLN A 340 17.65 -3.80 -23.60
C GLN A 340 18.80 -2.86 -24.03
N ALA A 341 18.81 -1.59 -23.59
CA ALA A 341 19.81 -0.61 -24.03
C ALA A 341 20.92 -0.26 -23.02
N SER A 342 21.03 -0.92 -21.86
CA SER A 342 22.14 -0.71 -20.92
C SER A 342 22.91 -2.00 -20.58
N ALA A 343 23.28 -2.76 -21.60
CA ALA A 343 24.37 -3.72 -21.48
C ALA A 343 25.72 -2.97 -21.59
N ALA A 344 26.16 -2.38 -20.48
CA ALA A 344 27.56 -2.01 -20.27
C ALA A 344 28.00 -2.56 -18.89
N PRO A 345 29.06 -3.38 -18.82
CA PRO A 345 29.42 -4.08 -17.59
C PRO A 345 30.06 -3.11 -16.61
N PHE A 346 29.38 -2.85 -15.48
CA PHE A 346 30.03 -2.22 -14.33
C PHE A 346 31.03 -3.22 -13.73
N ARG A 347 32.30 -3.08 -14.12
CA ARG A 347 33.44 -3.71 -13.47
C ARG A 347 33.40 -3.37 -11.99
N ALA A 348 33.41 -4.41 -11.16
CA ALA A 348 33.70 -4.33 -9.75
C ALA A 348 35.08 -3.69 -9.53
N GLN A 349 35.14 -2.46 -9.02
CA GLN A 349 36.30 -1.98 -8.29
C GLN A 349 36.15 -2.43 -6.84
N ALA A 350 36.62 -3.66 -6.59
CA ALA A 350 36.99 -4.08 -5.25
C ALA A 350 38.25 -3.29 -4.87
N ALA A 351 38.10 -2.28 -4.00
CA ALA A 351 39.21 -1.69 -3.27
C ALA A 351 39.67 -2.72 -2.21
N ALA A 352 40.55 -3.64 -2.63
CA ALA A 352 41.37 -4.41 -1.72
C ALA A 352 42.54 -3.52 -1.28
N SER A 353 42.55 -3.15 0.00
CA SER A 353 43.74 -2.64 0.69
C SER A 353 44.78 -3.76 0.77
N PRO A 354 46.02 -3.59 0.26
CA PRO A 354 47.10 -4.50 0.56
C PRO A 354 47.99 -3.87 1.64
N ASP A 355 47.84 -4.36 2.86
CA ASP A 355 48.78 -4.04 3.93
C ASP A 355 50.07 -4.86 3.75
N ALA A 356 51.17 -4.17 4.00
CA ALA A 356 52.53 -4.61 4.31
C ALA A 356 53.01 -6.04 3.95
N GLY A 357 54.06 -6.07 3.11
CA GLY A 357 55.34 -6.66 3.55
C GLY A 357 55.63 -8.12 3.19
N LYS A 358 56.30 -8.33 2.04
CA LYS A 358 57.27 -9.44 1.90
C LYS A 358 58.61 -9.01 2.53
N ARG A 359 59.04 -9.71 3.56
CA ARG A 359 60.47 -9.99 3.79
C ARG A 359 60.76 -11.34 3.13
N LEU A 360 61.71 -11.28 2.18
CA LEU A 360 62.50 -12.33 1.53
C LEU A 360 61.74 -13.47 0.83
#